data_AF-A0A8H8P5Z2-F1
#
_entry.id   AF-A0A8H8P5Z2-F1
#
_cell.length_a   1.000
_cell.length_b   1.000
_cell.length_c   1.000
_cell.angle_alpha   90.00
_cell.angle_beta   90.00
_cell.angle_gamma   90.00
#
_symmetry.space_group_name_H-M   'P 1'
#
loop_
_entity.id
_entity.type
_entity.pdbx_description
1 polymer ?
#
loop_
_entity_poly.entity_id
_entity_poly.type
_entity_poly.pdbx_seq_one_letter_code
_entity_poly.pdbx_strand_id
1 'polypeptide(L)'
;MLRSDLRWVTLTHAHEIPYNSRPLVLSFYLGSIISILLLIIFNMALVGYDTKLVLKQNPNNTQHNYWWTWDYLPAILRMRSDAEGCEVGKLSQDVTFKTNSSLPLFQYQFKSSYIFERPGNPDGASTVTKFADGPYQANPLSSCFVTEMGLYHEPLWQNFKAIATVTCEPTNQLPHFFKFTTLYSTSGLPYMRPDSTLEYFIVDVHPEQTALSFERWLDQSADFTVDNTSRLNVLGVLDALAGDLTQIGLLKFDMLNDTEKMAVPERVFFGWDLARRSGECRIDDGSRLEFLSFSPWHIEFSDMANRTMINFMIAVRDAIHLDLGHITPDNIYLNKTAFNAYIHPNPHYLSVVEQYRTRFMGLDPDALPICTWTRGCLPHPNITWAEVLREDVGKLPYNNIILPIVEDSATISVIDMSYLCPVHMRKPWGSLLVSVFSATFSMYGTIYTIFSFIAPRLDDLVVSKGGNGGFLGP
;
A
#
# COMPACT_ATOMS: atom_id res chain seq x y z
N MET A 1 -10.18 -50.92 42.75
CA MET A 1 -9.47 -52.21 42.89
C MET A 1 -8.80 -52.50 41.55
N LEU A 2 -7.59 -51.96 41.35
CA LEU A 2 -6.70 -52.25 40.21
C LEU A 2 -5.29 -52.00 40.74
N ARG A 3 -4.61 -53.09 41.10
CA ARG A 3 -3.29 -53.12 41.73
C ARG A 3 -2.27 -53.15 40.59
N SER A 4 -1.63 -52.03 40.30
CA SER A 4 -0.55 -51.94 39.31
C SER A 4 0.75 -52.39 39.95
N ASP A 5 1.11 -53.66 39.75
CA ASP A 5 2.44 -54.19 40.07
C ASP A 5 3.47 -53.62 39.07
N LEU A 6 3.99 -52.42 39.36
CA LEU A 6 5.27 -51.98 38.79
C LEU A 6 6.39 -52.77 39.47
N ARG A 7 6.74 -53.92 38.87
CA ARG A 7 8.05 -54.55 39.11
C ARG A 7 9.13 -53.59 38.60
N TRP A 8 9.84 -52.99 39.54
CA TRP A 8 11.13 -52.36 39.28
C TRP A 8 12.08 -53.44 38.76
N VAL A 9 12.26 -53.50 37.44
CA VAL A 9 13.43 -54.16 36.87
C VAL A 9 14.63 -53.34 37.31
N THR A 10 15.31 -53.82 38.34
CA THR A 10 16.62 -53.33 38.75
C THR A 10 17.57 -53.49 37.57
N LEU A 11 17.79 -52.39 36.84
CA LEU A 11 18.74 -52.28 35.75
C LEU A 11 20.17 -52.22 36.32
N THR A 12 20.58 -53.22 37.10
CA THR A 12 21.91 -53.32 37.71
C THR A 12 22.88 -54.18 36.89
N HIS A 13 22.52 -54.57 35.67
CA HIS A 13 23.32 -55.47 34.82
C HIS A 13 24.01 -54.80 33.61
N ALA A 14 23.99 -53.47 33.50
CA ALA A 14 24.59 -52.79 32.35
C ALA A 14 25.97 -52.15 32.61
N HIS A 15 26.52 -52.22 33.84
CA HIS A 15 27.73 -51.46 34.18
C HIS A 15 29.03 -52.26 34.28
N GLU A 16 29.02 -53.55 33.96
CA GLU A 16 30.25 -54.30 33.71
C GLU A 16 30.40 -54.48 32.20
N ILE A 17 30.76 -53.40 31.50
CA ILE A 17 31.28 -53.58 30.15
C ILE A 17 32.72 -54.06 30.32
N PRO A 18 33.07 -55.29 29.92
CA PRO A 18 34.33 -55.91 30.26
C PRO A 18 35.42 -55.43 29.29
N TYR A 19 35.67 -54.12 29.24
CA TYR A 19 36.83 -53.61 28.51
C TYR A 19 38.05 -53.78 29.41
N ASN A 20 38.96 -54.66 29.01
CA ASN A 20 40.12 -55.00 29.82
C ASN A 20 41.18 -53.87 29.78
N SER A 21 41.07 -52.98 28.80
CA SER A 21 41.99 -51.86 28.59
C SER A 21 41.54 -50.57 29.31
N ARG A 22 42.09 -50.32 30.51
CA ARG A 22 41.97 -49.03 31.23
C ARG A 22 42.16 -47.77 30.36
N PRO A 23 43.15 -47.68 29.45
CA PRO A 23 43.33 -46.46 28.63
C PRO A 23 42.20 -46.24 27.62
N LEU A 24 41.55 -47.30 27.14
CA LEU A 24 40.44 -47.21 26.19
C LEU A 24 39.21 -46.61 26.88
N VAL A 25 38.92 -47.05 28.10
CA VAL A 25 37.83 -46.51 28.93
C VAL A 25 38.05 -45.03 29.24
N LEU A 26 39.25 -44.64 29.66
CA LEU A 26 39.55 -43.24 29.98
C LEU A 26 39.48 -42.33 28.74
N SER A 27 40.01 -42.81 27.61
CA SER A 27 39.95 -42.10 26.32
C SER A 27 38.51 -41.93 25.86
N PHE A 28 37.68 -42.96 26.05
CA PHE A 28 36.25 -42.90 25.73
C PHE A 28 35.53 -41.84 26.56
N TYR A 29 35.68 -41.83 27.89
CA TYR A 29 35.05 -40.81 28.73
C TYR A 29 35.49 -39.40 28.37
N LEU A 30 36.79 -39.18 28.14
CA LEU A 30 37.30 -37.88 27.74
C LEU A 30 36.72 -37.45 26.37
N GLY A 31 36.71 -38.37 25.40
CA GLY A 31 36.11 -38.17 24.09
C GLY A 31 34.61 -37.89 24.16
N SER A 32 33.88 -38.58 25.05
CA SER A 32 32.46 -38.37 25.29
C SER A 32 32.15 -37.00 25.87
N ILE A 33 32.95 -36.51 26.82
CA ILE A 33 32.78 -35.16 27.36
C ILE A 33 32.94 -34.11 26.25
N ILE A 34 34.01 -34.24 25.45
CA ILE A 34 34.26 -33.33 24.32
C ILE A 34 33.13 -33.41 23.30
N SER A 35 32.69 -34.62 22.95
CA SER A 35 31.60 -34.86 22.01
C SER A 35 30.28 -34.24 22.49
N ILE A 36 29.93 -34.41 23.77
CA ILE A 36 28.73 -33.80 24.36
C ILE A 36 28.80 -32.27 24.29
N LEU A 37 29.94 -31.66 24.65
CA LEU A 37 30.10 -30.20 24.58
C LEU A 37 29.93 -29.68 23.14
N LEU A 38 30.53 -30.35 22.16
CA LEU A 38 30.38 -30.01 20.75
C LEU A 38 28.93 -30.18 20.28
N LEU A 39 28.26 -31.27 20.67
CA LEU A 39 26.86 -31.52 20.34
C LEU A 39 25.94 -30.48 20.98
N ILE A 40 26.20 -30.02 22.21
CA ILE A 40 25.41 -28.95 22.84
C ILE A 40 25.52 -27.66 22.04
N ILE A 41 26.74 -27.24 21.67
CA ILE A 41 26.95 -26.03 20.87
C ILE A 41 26.24 -26.16 19.52
N PHE A 42 26.40 -27.30 18.85
CA PHE A 42 25.80 -27.57 17.56
C PHE A 42 24.26 -27.62 17.63
N ASN A 43 23.69 -28.28 18.63
CA ASN A 43 22.24 -28.34 18.82
C ASN A 43 21.67 -26.99 19.26
N MET A 44 22.38 -26.19 20.07
CA MET A 44 21.95 -24.83 20.40
C MET A 44 21.83 -23.97 19.14
N ALA A 45 22.75 -24.15 18.20
CA ALA A 45 22.72 -23.55 16.88
C ALA A 45 21.54 -24.05 16.03
N LEU A 46 21.32 -25.37 15.95
CA LEU A 46 20.31 -25.96 15.06
C LEU A 46 18.87 -25.87 15.55
N VAL A 47 18.61 -26.17 16.83
CA VAL A 47 17.26 -26.28 17.41
C VAL A 47 16.89 -25.14 18.36
N GLY A 48 17.81 -24.17 18.57
CA GLY A 48 17.60 -23.03 19.47
C GLY A 48 16.68 -21.93 18.93
N TYR A 49 16.28 -22.01 17.66
CA TYR A 49 15.44 -21.03 16.99
C TYR A 49 14.11 -21.67 16.57
N ASP A 50 13.02 -20.90 16.68
CA ASP A 50 11.71 -21.21 16.10
C ASP A 50 11.38 -20.19 15.01
N THR A 51 10.70 -20.64 13.96
CA THR A 51 10.06 -19.76 12.98
C THR A 51 8.75 -19.23 13.53
N LYS A 52 8.65 -17.91 13.71
CA LYS A 52 7.40 -17.22 14.02
C LYS A 52 6.96 -16.37 12.85
N LEU A 53 5.67 -16.33 12.59
CA LEU A 53 5.09 -15.47 11.56
C LEU A 53 4.84 -14.10 12.19
N VAL A 54 5.43 -13.05 11.62
CA VAL A 54 5.28 -11.66 12.07
C VAL A 54 4.82 -10.81 10.90
N LEU A 55 3.83 -9.96 11.16
CA LEU A 55 3.35 -8.98 10.20
C LEU A 55 4.36 -7.83 10.06
N LYS A 56 4.82 -7.55 8.84
CA LYS A 56 5.67 -6.40 8.52
C LYS A 56 5.08 -5.61 7.36
N GLN A 57 5.23 -4.28 7.38
CA GLN A 57 4.82 -3.42 6.27
C GLN A 57 5.77 -3.49 5.06
N ASN A 58 7.08 -3.67 5.31
CA ASN A 58 8.07 -3.78 4.24
C ASN A 58 8.55 -5.24 4.11
N PRO A 59 8.20 -5.95 3.01
CA PRO A 59 8.60 -7.34 2.81
C PRO A 59 10.11 -7.48 2.55
N ASN A 60 10.77 -6.42 2.08
CA ASN A 60 12.21 -6.39 1.83
C ASN A 60 13.03 -6.15 3.10
N ASN A 61 12.40 -5.76 4.22
CA ASN A 61 13.09 -5.62 5.49
C ASN A 61 13.20 -6.98 6.20
N THR A 62 13.99 -7.86 5.60
CA THR A 62 14.37 -9.14 6.17
C THR A 62 15.47 -8.89 7.20
N GLN A 63 15.19 -9.19 8.47
CA GLN A 63 16.21 -9.15 9.51
C GLN A 63 17.19 -10.31 9.27
N HIS A 64 18.29 -10.03 8.58
CA HIS A 64 19.30 -11.04 8.24
C HIS A 64 20.43 -11.14 9.27
N ASN A 65 20.32 -10.51 10.43
CA ASN A 65 21.41 -10.50 11.40
C ASN A 65 21.34 -11.70 12.36
N TYR A 66 21.47 -12.90 11.79
CA TYR A 66 21.58 -14.15 12.53
C TYR A 66 23.05 -14.59 12.59
N TRP A 67 23.43 -15.36 13.61
CA TRP A 67 24.83 -15.78 13.72
C TRP A 67 25.26 -16.74 12.60
N TRP A 68 24.31 -17.46 11.97
CA TRP A 68 24.57 -18.39 10.87
C TRP A 68 24.64 -17.73 9.48
N THR A 69 24.22 -16.46 9.37
CA THR A 69 24.29 -15.69 8.12
C THR A 69 25.57 -14.87 7.99
N TRP A 70 26.45 -14.92 9.00
CA TRP A 70 27.70 -14.17 9.01
C TRP A 70 28.71 -14.68 7.96
N ASP A 71 29.37 -13.74 7.29
CA ASP A 71 30.23 -14.00 6.13
C ASP A 71 31.53 -14.78 6.43
N TYR A 72 31.87 -15.03 7.70
CA TYR A 72 33.03 -15.83 8.04
C TYR A 72 32.73 -17.34 8.13
N LEU A 73 31.45 -17.74 8.20
CA LEU A 73 31.11 -19.17 8.24
C LEU A 73 31.36 -19.79 6.86
N PRO A 74 31.99 -20.99 6.78
CA PRO A 74 32.12 -21.70 5.53
C PRO A 74 30.73 -21.97 4.93
N ALA A 75 30.62 -21.93 3.60
CA ALA A 75 29.34 -22.07 2.90
C ALA A 75 28.53 -23.31 3.30
N ILE A 76 29.21 -24.39 3.73
CA ILE A 76 28.58 -25.64 4.19
C ILE A 76 27.84 -25.51 5.55
N LEU A 77 28.22 -24.51 6.35
CA LEU A 77 27.62 -24.22 7.66
C LEU A 77 26.64 -23.05 7.61
N ARG A 78 26.61 -22.29 6.50
CA ARG A 78 25.58 -21.30 6.28
C ARG A 78 24.30 -22.05 5.98
N MET A 79 23.33 -21.98 6.90
CA MET A 79 21.98 -22.39 6.54
C MET A 79 21.56 -21.52 5.38
N ARG A 80 21.23 -22.17 4.26
CA ARG A 80 20.66 -21.47 3.14
C ARG A 80 19.40 -20.81 3.65
N SER A 81 19.41 -19.49 3.71
CA SER A 81 18.25 -18.67 4.07
C SER A 81 17.28 -18.70 2.88
N ASP A 82 16.88 -19.90 2.47
CA ASP A 82 15.69 -20.10 1.64
C ASP A 82 14.45 -20.01 2.54
N ALA A 83 14.55 -19.43 3.75
CA ALA A 83 13.39 -18.92 4.46
C ALA A 83 12.68 -18.03 3.44
N GLU A 84 11.61 -18.60 2.88
CA GLU A 84 10.81 -17.98 1.85
C GLU A 84 10.59 -16.55 2.33
N GLY A 85 10.88 -15.58 1.47
CA GLY A 85 10.65 -14.19 1.79
C GLY A 85 9.23 -14.00 2.32
N CYS A 86 8.92 -12.83 2.86
CA CYS A 86 7.57 -12.55 3.34
C CYS A 86 6.51 -13.04 2.35
N GLU A 87 5.48 -13.71 2.85
CA GLU A 87 4.41 -14.25 2.03
C GLU A 87 3.86 -13.13 1.16
N VAL A 88 3.69 -13.42 -0.13
CA VAL A 88 3.24 -12.45 -1.09
C VAL A 88 1.84 -11.99 -0.69
N GLY A 89 1.66 -10.68 -0.51
CA GLY A 89 0.37 -10.11 -0.15
C GLY A 89 -0.68 -10.47 -1.20
N LYS A 90 -1.87 -10.87 -0.76
CA LYS A 90 -2.96 -11.22 -1.66
C LYS A 90 -3.96 -10.07 -1.75
N LEU A 91 -4.11 -9.49 -2.93
CA LEU A 91 -5.15 -8.52 -3.23
C LEU A 91 -6.41 -9.25 -3.69
N SER A 92 -7.54 -9.00 -3.05
CA SER A 92 -8.87 -9.49 -3.46
C SER A 92 -9.80 -8.32 -3.80
N GLN A 93 -10.84 -8.58 -4.60
CA GLN A 93 -11.70 -7.53 -5.18
C GLN A 93 -12.46 -6.69 -4.14
N ASP A 94 -12.67 -7.25 -2.95
CA ASP A 94 -13.39 -6.60 -1.86
C ASP A 94 -12.46 -5.79 -0.93
N VAL A 95 -11.14 -5.88 -1.13
CA VAL A 95 -10.18 -5.15 -0.31
C VAL A 95 -10.02 -3.73 -0.84
N THR A 96 -10.19 -2.80 0.08
CA THR A 96 -9.78 -1.41 -0.08
C THR A 96 -8.48 -1.18 0.65
N PHE A 97 -7.62 -0.31 0.11
CA PHE A 97 -6.32 -0.01 0.70
C PHE A 97 -5.96 1.47 0.50
N LYS A 98 -5.04 1.96 1.34
CA LYS A 98 -4.35 3.24 1.18
C LYS A 98 -2.91 2.99 0.72
N THR A 99 -2.24 4.02 0.25
CA THR A 99 -0.80 3.98 0.00
C THR A 99 -0.03 4.36 1.26
N ASN A 100 1.26 4.07 1.30
CA ASN A 100 2.17 4.60 2.31
C ASN A 100 2.82 5.93 1.88
N SER A 101 2.22 6.64 0.92
CA SER A 101 2.73 7.90 0.40
C SER A 101 2.83 8.96 1.50
N SER A 102 3.68 9.97 1.26
CA SER A 102 3.67 11.24 1.98
C SER A 102 2.27 11.88 1.95
N LEU A 103 1.46 11.62 0.91
CA LEU A 103 0.13 12.17 0.66
C LEU A 103 -0.91 11.07 0.29
N PRO A 104 -1.32 10.16 1.20
CA PRO A 104 -2.33 9.13 0.99
C PRO A 104 -3.73 9.75 1.02
N LEU A 105 -4.07 10.45 -0.05
CA LEU A 105 -5.33 11.19 -0.20
C LEU A 105 -6.50 10.28 -0.58
N PHE A 106 -6.21 9.15 -1.22
CA PHE A 106 -7.22 8.30 -1.82
C PHE A 106 -7.24 6.91 -1.22
N GLN A 107 -8.44 6.34 -1.16
CA GLN A 107 -8.64 4.92 -0.95
C GLN A 107 -8.80 4.26 -2.32
N TYR A 108 -8.11 3.14 -2.51
CA TYR A 108 -8.14 2.37 -3.74
C TYR A 108 -8.87 1.06 -3.48
N GLN A 109 -9.71 0.66 -4.43
CA GLN A 109 -10.33 -0.65 -4.46
C GLN A 109 -9.66 -1.48 -5.55
N PHE A 110 -9.21 -2.69 -5.21
CA PHE A 110 -8.70 -3.63 -6.19
C PHE A 110 -9.84 -4.15 -7.09
N LYS A 111 -9.65 -4.12 -8.40
CA LYS A 111 -10.65 -4.65 -9.35
C LYS A 111 -10.23 -5.98 -9.94
N SER A 112 -9.01 -6.07 -10.45
CA SER A 112 -8.51 -7.30 -11.06
C SER A 112 -7.03 -7.18 -11.40
N SER A 113 -6.42 -8.34 -11.65
CA SER A 113 -5.11 -8.42 -12.28
C SER A 113 -5.17 -9.14 -13.62
N TYR A 114 -4.21 -8.86 -14.49
CA TYR A 114 -4.15 -9.41 -15.84
C TYR A 114 -2.75 -9.95 -16.14
N ILE A 115 -2.73 -11.08 -16.85
CA ILE A 115 -1.52 -11.60 -17.50
C ILE A 115 -1.78 -11.56 -19.01
N PHE A 116 -0.92 -10.84 -19.73
CA PHE A 116 -0.87 -10.89 -21.17
C PHE A 116 0.11 -11.97 -21.57
N GLU A 117 -0.40 -13.10 -22.04
CA GLU A 117 0.45 -14.09 -22.69
C GLU A 117 0.74 -13.55 -24.10
N ARG A 118 1.98 -13.08 -24.30
CA ARG A 118 2.42 -12.71 -25.63
C ARG A 118 2.49 -14.01 -26.45
N PRO A 119 1.69 -14.16 -27.53
CA PRO A 119 1.76 -15.34 -28.33
C PRO A 119 3.16 -15.41 -28.96
N GLY A 120 3.78 -16.59 -28.91
CA GLY A 120 5.08 -16.82 -29.55
C GLY A 120 5.06 -16.65 -31.09
N ASN A 121 3.91 -16.32 -31.67
CA ASN A 121 3.69 -16.09 -33.08
C ASN A 121 3.22 -14.64 -33.29
N PRO A 122 3.86 -13.86 -34.18
CA PRO A 122 3.53 -12.43 -34.39
C PRO A 122 2.10 -12.15 -34.85
N ASP A 123 1.39 -13.15 -35.39
CA ASP A 123 0.01 -13.02 -35.88
C ASP A 123 -1.04 -13.54 -34.87
N GLY A 124 -0.62 -13.98 -33.67
CA GLY A 124 -1.54 -14.49 -32.66
C GLY A 124 -2.25 -13.36 -31.91
N ALA A 125 -3.57 -13.48 -31.72
CA ALA A 125 -4.28 -12.64 -30.75
C ALA A 125 -3.74 -12.91 -29.33
N SER A 126 -3.38 -11.87 -28.58
CA SER A 126 -2.93 -12.01 -27.19
C SER A 126 -4.06 -12.56 -26.33
N THR A 127 -3.85 -13.71 -25.68
CA THR A 127 -4.77 -14.23 -24.67
C THR A 127 -4.62 -13.40 -23.39
N VAL A 128 -5.72 -12.78 -22.97
CA VAL A 128 -5.78 -11.99 -21.73
C VAL A 128 -6.42 -12.85 -20.66
N THR A 129 -5.62 -13.40 -19.75
CA THR A 129 -6.16 -14.08 -18.57
C THR A 129 -6.37 -13.07 -17.45
N LYS A 130 -7.64 -12.90 -17.04
CA LYS A 130 -8.05 -12.04 -15.93
C LYS A 130 -8.15 -12.86 -14.65
N PHE A 131 -7.51 -12.40 -13.59
CA PHE A 131 -7.62 -12.98 -12.27
C PHE A 131 -8.41 -12.05 -11.35
N ALA A 132 -9.31 -12.64 -10.55
CA ALA A 132 -10.06 -11.91 -9.54
C ALA A 132 -9.15 -11.44 -8.41
N ASP A 133 -8.19 -12.28 -8.02
CA ASP A 133 -7.18 -12.00 -7.01
C ASP A 133 -5.81 -11.79 -7.66
N GLY A 134 -4.91 -11.05 -7.01
CA GLY A 134 -3.55 -10.82 -7.50
C GLY A 134 -2.51 -10.88 -6.38
N PRO A 135 -1.38 -11.59 -6.55
CA PRO A 135 -0.24 -11.47 -5.64
C PRO A 135 0.41 -10.08 -5.78
N TYR A 136 0.81 -9.45 -4.68
CA TYR A 136 1.50 -8.15 -4.64
C TYR A 136 2.67 -8.16 -3.65
N GLN A 137 3.85 -7.68 -4.08
CA GLN A 137 5.11 -7.76 -3.32
C GLN A 137 5.71 -6.38 -3.02
N ALA A 138 4.89 -5.43 -2.54
CA ALA A 138 5.31 -4.05 -2.26
C ALA A 138 6.04 -3.40 -3.46
N ASN A 139 5.57 -3.70 -4.67
CA ASN A 139 6.12 -3.09 -5.88
C ASN A 139 5.79 -1.58 -5.87
N PRO A 140 6.75 -0.71 -6.23
CA PRO A 140 6.51 0.73 -6.36
C PRO A 140 5.28 1.02 -7.22
N LEU A 141 4.43 1.94 -6.77
CA LEU A 141 3.27 2.43 -7.53
C LEU A 141 3.64 3.52 -8.53
N SER A 142 4.93 3.87 -8.64
CA SER A 142 5.44 4.84 -9.61
C SER A 142 5.29 4.40 -11.08
N SER A 143 4.95 3.13 -11.35
CA SER A 143 4.58 2.66 -12.70
C SER A 143 3.07 2.65 -12.97
N CYS A 144 2.26 3.09 -11.99
CA CYS A 144 0.81 3.17 -12.09
C CYS A 144 0.34 4.45 -12.74
N PHE A 145 -0.54 4.40 -13.73
CA PHE A 145 -1.07 5.59 -14.38
C PHE A 145 -2.60 5.53 -14.44
N VAL A 146 -3.22 6.70 -14.45
CA VAL A 146 -4.67 6.80 -14.60
C VAL A 146 -5.04 6.51 -16.07
N THR A 147 -5.81 5.46 -16.30
CA THR A 147 -6.20 5.03 -17.66
C THR A 147 -7.57 5.53 -18.07
N GLU A 148 -8.50 5.59 -17.12
CA GLU A 148 -9.86 6.06 -17.37
C GLU A 148 -10.23 6.93 -16.19
N MET A 149 -10.99 7.98 -16.43
CA MET A 149 -11.66 8.71 -15.38
C MET A 149 -13.11 8.93 -15.77
N GLY A 150 -13.93 9.26 -14.80
CA GLY A 150 -15.24 9.78 -15.07
C GLY A 150 -15.75 10.61 -13.92
N LEU A 151 -16.79 11.37 -14.20
CA LEU A 151 -17.43 12.27 -13.27
C LEU A 151 -18.91 11.95 -13.24
N TYR A 152 -19.40 11.50 -12.09
CA TYR A 152 -20.83 11.50 -11.84
C TYR A 152 -21.25 12.88 -11.35
N HIS A 153 -22.37 13.37 -11.88
CA HIS A 153 -23.01 14.59 -11.40
C HIS A 153 -24.46 14.28 -11.04
N GLU A 154 -24.86 14.70 -9.84
CA GLU A 154 -26.24 14.66 -9.35
C GLU A 154 -26.73 16.11 -9.17
N PRO A 155 -27.43 16.68 -10.16
CA PRO A 155 -27.78 18.11 -10.16
C PRO A 155 -28.59 18.54 -8.94
N LEU A 156 -29.53 17.71 -8.50
CA LEU A 156 -30.42 17.99 -7.38
C LEU A 156 -29.67 18.17 -6.06
N TRP A 157 -28.63 17.36 -5.85
CA TRP A 157 -27.83 17.34 -4.62
C TRP A 157 -26.54 18.15 -4.76
N GLN A 158 -26.26 18.68 -5.95
CA GLN A 158 -24.99 19.32 -6.29
C GLN A 158 -23.80 18.42 -5.94
N ASN A 159 -23.98 17.11 -6.12
CA ASN A 159 -22.97 16.12 -5.81
C ASN A 159 -22.16 15.78 -7.06
N PHE A 160 -20.85 15.81 -6.91
CA PHE A 160 -19.90 15.35 -7.89
C PHE A 160 -19.12 14.18 -7.32
N LYS A 161 -18.95 13.15 -8.13
CA LYS A 161 -18.14 12.00 -7.78
C LYS A 161 -17.21 11.67 -8.93
N ALA A 162 -15.94 12.03 -8.77
CA ALA A 162 -14.91 11.60 -9.68
C ALA A 162 -14.57 10.13 -9.38
N ILE A 163 -14.55 9.31 -10.42
CA ILE A 163 -14.07 7.94 -10.39
C ILE A 163 -12.85 7.86 -11.28
N ALA A 164 -11.79 7.20 -10.83
CA ALA A 164 -10.59 7.01 -11.62
C ALA A 164 -10.20 5.55 -11.60
N THR A 165 -9.89 5.02 -12.78
CA THR A 165 -9.26 3.73 -12.96
C THR A 165 -7.76 3.93 -13.06
N VAL A 166 -7.01 3.31 -12.17
CA VAL A 166 -5.55 3.29 -12.19
C VAL A 166 -5.09 1.92 -12.69
N THR A 167 -4.19 1.91 -13.66
CA THR A 167 -3.55 0.69 -14.16
C THR A 167 -2.06 0.72 -13.85
N CYS A 168 -1.54 -0.35 -13.28
CA CYS A 168 -0.13 -0.49 -12.92
C CYS A 168 0.55 -1.57 -13.72
N GLU A 169 1.77 -1.31 -14.17
CA GLU A 169 2.63 -2.28 -14.86
C GLU A 169 3.85 -2.58 -13.97
N PRO A 170 3.78 -3.61 -13.09
CA PRO A 170 4.94 -4.08 -12.33
C PRO A 170 6.06 -4.56 -13.28
N THR A 171 7.28 -4.13 -13.00
CA THR A 171 8.43 -4.31 -13.92
C THR A 171 8.92 -5.75 -14.04
N ASN A 172 8.74 -6.62 -13.03
CA ASN A 172 9.48 -7.88 -12.95
C ASN A 172 8.70 -9.13 -12.49
N GLN A 173 7.39 -9.06 -12.24
CA GLN A 173 6.64 -10.22 -11.68
C GLN A 173 5.24 -10.36 -12.27
N LEU A 174 4.76 -11.61 -12.30
CA LEU A 174 3.35 -11.91 -12.58
C LEU A 174 2.49 -11.52 -11.36
N PRO A 175 1.30 -10.94 -11.57
CA PRO A 175 0.67 -10.57 -12.85
C PRO A 175 1.25 -9.29 -13.46
N HIS A 176 1.24 -9.18 -14.78
CA HIS A 176 1.85 -8.05 -15.51
C HIS A 176 1.09 -6.73 -15.32
N PHE A 177 -0.19 -6.77 -14.97
CA PHE A 177 -0.98 -5.56 -14.76
C PHE A 177 -1.94 -5.68 -13.58
N PHE A 178 -2.08 -4.60 -12.82
CA PHE A 178 -3.12 -4.42 -11.81
C PHE A 178 -4.06 -3.29 -12.22
N LYS A 179 -5.35 -3.46 -12.01
CA LYS A 179 -6.37 -2.40 -12.18
C LYS A 179 -7.00 -2.09 -10.83
N PHE A 180 -6.90 -0.83 -10.43
CA PHE A 180 -7.49 -0.26 -9.23
C PHE A 180 -8.54 0.77 -9.61
N THR A 181 -9.49 1.02 -8.71
CA THR A 181 -10.43 2.12 -8.83
C THR A 181 -10.37 2.97 -7.58
N THR A 182 -10.34 4.28 -7.75
CA THR A 182 -10.50 5.22 -6.64
C THR A 182 -11.66 6.18 -6.92
N LEU A 183 -12.19 6.74 -5.85
CA LEU A 183 -13.37 7.59 -5.84
C LEU A 183 -13.05 8.83 -5.01
N TYR A 184 -13.35 9.99 -5.57
CA TYR A 184 -13.33 11.26 -4.87
C TYR A 184 -14.70 11.90 -4.98
N SER A 185 -15.32 12.25 -3.85
CA SER A 185 -16.63 12.86 -3.84
C SER A 185 -16.59 14.23 -3.20
N THR A 186 -17.32 15.14 -3.82
CA THR A 186 -17.49 16.51 -3.38
C THR A 186 -18.96 16.90 -3.57
N SER A 187 -19.47 17.72 -2.67
CA SER A 187 -20.86 18.21 -2.66
C SER A 187 -20.83 19.71 -2.45
N GLY A 188 -21.72 20.41 -3.15
CA GLY A 188 -21.96 21.83 -2.90
C GLY A 188 -22.59 22.15 -1.56
N LEU A 189 -23.24 21.17 -0.95
CA LEU A 189 -23.89 21.34 0.35
C LEU A 189 -22.92 20.92 1.47
N PRO A 190 -22.54 21.84 2.38
CA PRO A 190 -21.56 21.56 3.44
C PRO A 190 -21.94 20.36 4.32
N TYR A 191 -23.25 20.12 4.49
CA TYR A 191 -23.79 19.09 5.37
C TYR A 191 -24.09 17.75 4.69
N MET A 192 -23.96 17.64 3.36
CA MET A 192 -24.28 16.43 2.59
C MET A 192 -23.08 15.83 1.86
N ARG A 193 -21.85 16.31 2.12
CA ARG A 193 -20.66 15.83 1.42
C ARG A 193 -20.25 14.42 1.90
N PRO A 194 -20.04 13.43 1.01
CA PRO A 194 -19.75 12.06 1.43
C PRO A 194 -18.32 11.90 1.96
N ASP A 195 -18.26 11.38 3.19
CA ASP A 195 -17.24 10.56 3.85
C ASP A 195 -15.75 10.73 3.50
N SER A 196 -15.23 10.66 2.27
CA SER A 196 -13.76 10.52 2.08
C SER A 196 -12.91 11.73 2.51
N THR A 197 -13.34 12.95 2.22
CA THR A 197 -12.60 14.17 2.64
C THR A 197 -12.85 14.46 4.12
N LEU A 198 -14.09 14.25 4.59
CA LEU A 198 -14.49 14.46 5.97
C LEU A 198 -13.85 13.42 6.90
N GLU A 199 -13.86 12.15 6.53
CA GLU A 199 -13.18 11.04 7.20
C GLU A 199 -11.68 11.28 7.22
N TYR A 200 -11.07 11.79 6.14
CA TYR A 200 -9.67 12.23 6.18
C TYR A 200 -9.44 13.33 7.24
N PHE A 201 -10.27 14.39 7.27
CA PHE A 201 -10.12 15.46 8.26
C PHE A 201 -10.34 14.98 9.70
N ILE A 202 -11.35 14.14 9.93
CA ILE A 202 -11.72 13.61 11.24
C ILE A 202 -10.69 12.58 11.72
N VAL A 203 -10.28 11.64 10.87
CA VAL A 203 -9.46 10.48 11.26
C VAL A 203 -7.97 10.80 11.22
N ASP A 204 -7.51 11.47 10.16
CA ASP A 204 -6.06 11.60 9.89
C ASP A 204 -5.49 12.95 10.35
N VAL A 205 -6.26 14.05 10.28
CA VAL A 205 -5.77 15.39 10.67
C VAL A 205 -6.02 15.69 12.15
N HIS A 206 -7.21 15.36 12.67
CA HIS A 206 -7.59 15.64 14.06
C HIS A 206 -8.32 14.46 14.73
N PRO A 207 -7.65 13.31 14.93
CA PRO A 207 -8.26 12.11 15.53
C PRO A 207 -8.87 12.33 16.92
N GLU A 208 -8.42 13.37 17.65
CA GLU A 208 -8.91 13.70 18.99
C GLU A 208 -10.22 14.51 19.00
N GLN A 209 -10.61 15.11 17.87
CA GLN A 209 -11.84 15.91 17.78
C GLN A 209 -12.99 15.05 17.26
N THR A 210 -13.73 14.43 18.20
CA THR A 210 -14.96 13.70 17.87
C THR A 210 -15.99 14.57 17.13
N ALA A 211 -16.84 13.93 16.31
CA ALA A 211 -17.78 14.51 15.34
C ALA A 211 -18.73 15.63 15.84
N LEU A 212 -18.85 15.85 17.15
CA LEU A 212 -19.80 16.80 17.76
C LEU A 212 -19.35 18.27 17.74
N SER A 213 -18.18 18.61 17.20
CA SER A 213 -17.71 20.01 17.09
C SER A 213 -17.50 20.50 15.66
N PHE A 214 -17.96 19.75 14.66
CA PHE A 214 -17.72 20.04 13.24
C PHE A 214 -18.18 21.45 12.81
N GLU A 215 -19.35 21.91 13.25
CA GLU A 215 -19.82 23.29 13.00
C GLU A 215 -18.91 24.34 13.64
N ARG A 216 -18.46 24.11 14.87
CA ARG A 216 -17.56 25.02 15.57
C ARG A 216 -16.16 25.03 14.93
N TRP A 217 -15.75 23.91 14.33
CA TRP A 217 -14.52 23.81 13.56
C TRP A 217 -14.62 24.56 12.24
N LEU A 218 -15.72 24.45 11.49
CA LEU A 218 -15.97 25.28 10.29
C LEU A 218 -15.77 26.77 10.59
N ASP A 219 -16.33 27.27 11.69
CA ASP A 219 -16.19 28.66 12.12
C ASP A 219 -14.76 29.04 12.58
N GLN A 220 -13.96 28.08 13.04
CA GLN A 220 -12.57 28.29 13.50
C GLN A 220 -11.51 28.00 12.43
N SER A 221 -11.88 27.29 11.37
CA SER A 221 -10.97 26.71 10.36
C SER A 221 -10.40 27.70 9.33
N ALA A 222 -10.67 29.00 9.46
CA ALA A 222 -10.08 30.02 8.61
C ALA A 222 -8.55 30.16 8.79
N ASP A 223 -7.97 29.58 9.84
CA ASP A 223 -6.55 29.75 10.21
C ASP A 223 -5.78 28.42 10.24
N PHE A 224 -5.87 27.63 9.16
CA PHE A 224 -4.92 26.53 8.97
C PHE A 224 -3.52 27.11 8.77
N THR A 225 -2.57 26.67 9.60
CA THR A 225 -1.16 27.01 9.41
C THR A 225 -0.72 26.58 8.02
N VAL A 226 -0.29 27.57 7.24
CA VAL A 226 0.08 27.39 5.84
C VAL A 226 1.41 26.64 5.79
N ASP A 227 1.35 25.35 5.52
CA ASP A 227 2.54 24.53 5.30
C ASP A 227 2.58 24.13 3.82
N ASN A 228 3.69 24.46 3.15
CA ASN A 228 3.93 24.20 1.74
C ASN A 228 4.16 22.72 1.43
N THR A 229 4.28 21.87 2.46
CA THR A 229 4.33 20.40 2.35
C THR A 229 2.97 19.73 2.63
N SER A 230 1.97 20.53 3.01
CA SER A 230 0.71 19.98 3.54
C SER A 230 -0.22 19.43 2.46
N ARG A 231 -0.76 18.24 2.75
CA ARG A 231 -1.91 17.60 2.06
C ARG A 231 -3.10 18.55 1.89
N LEU A 232 -3.24 19.53 2.78
CA LEU A 232 -4.29 20.54 2.74
C LEU A 232 -4.21 21.46 1.51
N ASN A 233 -3.03 21.62 0.90
CA ASN A 233 -2.91 22.37 -0.35
C ASN A 233 -3.55 21.60 -1.52
N VAL A 234 -3.29 20.29 -1.61
CA VAL A 234 -3.91 19.44 -2.65
C VAL A 234 -5.43 19.43 -2.49
N LEU A 235 -5.91 19.17 -1.28
CA LEU A 235 -7.35 19.18 -0.98
C LEU A 235 -7.98 20.55 -1.20
N GLY A 236 -7.26 21.63 -0.88
CA GLY A 236 -7.74 23.00 -1.10
C GLY A 236 -7.93 23.32 -2.59
N VAL A 237 -7.02 22.89 -3.45
CA VAL A 237 -7.16 23.05 -4.91
C VAL A 237 -8.31 22.19 -5.45
N LEU A 238 -8.44 20.94 -4.99
CA LEU A 238 -9.55 20.06 -5.38
C LEU A 238 -10.90 20.66 -4.98
N ASP A 239 -11.02 21.17 -3.75
CA ASP A 239 -12.21 21.82 -3.22
C ASP A 239 -12.54 23.12 -3.98
N ALA A 240 -11.53 23.92 -4.30
CA ALA A 240 -11.66 25.15 -5.07
C ALA A 240 -12.19 24.90 -6.49
N LEU A 241 -11.59 23.96 -7.22
CA LEU A 241 -12.05 23.61 -8.57
C LEU A 241 -13.40 22.87 -8.55
N ALA A 242 -13.69 22.11 -7.50
CA ALA A 242 -15.03 21.55 -7.27
C ALA A 242 -16.06 22.64 -6.98
N GLY A 243 -15.67 23.72 -6.29
CA GLY A 243 -16.51 24.89 -6.02
C GLY A 243 -16.98 25.57 -7.31
N ASP A 244 -16.04 25.79 -8.25
CA ASP A 244 -16.38 26.32 -9.59
C ASP A 244 -17.40 25.43 -10.31
N LEU A 245 -17.21 24.11 -10.23
CA LEU A 245 -18.06 23.14 -10.90
C LEU A 245 -19.46 23.06 -10.27
N THR A 246 -19.49 23.07 -8.95
CA THR A 246 -20.71 23.13 -8.16
C THR A 246 -21.53 24.35 -8.50
N GLN A 247 -20.89 25.50 -8.53
CA GLN A 247 -21.62 26.74 -8.75
C GLN A 247 -22.19 26.82 -10.16
N ILE A 248 -21.43 26.46 -11.19
CA ILE A 248 -22.00 26.48 -12.56
C ILE A 248 -23.16 25.47 -12.69
N GLY A 249 -23.07 24.31 -12.03
CA GLY A 249 -24.17 23.34 -11.94
C GLY A 249 -25.40 23.91 -11.24
N LEU A 250 -25.21 24.54 -10.08
CA LEU A 250 -26.28 25.18 -9.32
C LEU A 250 -26.96 26.29 -10.12
N LEU A 251 -26.20 27.25 -10.66
CA LEU A 251 -26.76 28.37 -11.43
C LEU A 251 -27.57 27.85 -12.63
N LYS A 252 -27.08 26.81 -13.32
CA LYS A 252 -27.80 26.21 -14.46
C LYS A 252 -29.05 25.46 -14.04
N PHE A 253 -28.98 24.70 -12.95
CA PHE A 253 -30.13 23.96 -12.44
C PHE A 253 -31.22 24.90 -11.92
N ASP A 254 -30.86 25.98 -11.24
CA ASP A 254 -31.80 26.96 -10.70
C ASP A 254 -32.51 27.78 -11.79
N MET A 255 -31.87 27.98 -12.94
CA MET A 255 -32.53 28.58 -14.10
C MET A 255 -33.61 27.69 -14.72
N LEU A 256 -33.76 26.43 -14.31
CA LEU A 256 -34.86 25.59 -14.78
C LEU A 256 -36.17 25.93 -14.07
N ASN A 257 -37.29 25.84 -14.78
CA ASN A 257 -38.60 25.83 -14.14
C ASN A 257 -38.86 24.48 -13.43
N ASP A 258 -39.89 24.40 -12.57
CA ASP A 258 -40.14 23.19 -11.78
C ASP A 258 -40.41 21.95 -12.64
N THR A 259 -41.03 22.11 -13.81
CA THR A 259 -41.29 21.01 -14.75
C THR A 259 -39.99 20.51 -15.40
N GLU A 260 -39.11 21.43 -15.78
CA GLU A 260 -37.79 21.12 -16.32
C GLU A 260 -36.92 20.44 -15.27
N LYS A 261 -36.93 20.93 -14.01
CA LYS A 261 -36.21 20.32 -12.89
C LYS A 261 -36.61 18.86 -12.68
N MET A 262 -37.91 18.55 -12.72
CA MET A 262 -38.42 17.17 -12.61
C MET A 262 -38.04 16.28 -13.80
N ALA A 263 -37.73 16.87 -14.97
CA ALA A 263 -37.30 16.14 -16.16
C ALA A 263 -35.79 15.90 -16.21
N VAL A 264 -34.99 16.54 -15.34
CA VAL A 264 -33.54 16.30 -15.25
C VAL A 264 -33.29 14.92 -14.63
N PRO A 265 -32.56 14.02 -15.32
CA PRO A 265 -32.14 12.75 -14.73
C PRO A 265 -31.41 12.95 -13.40
N GLU A 266 -31.66 12.06 -12.44
CA GLU A 266 -31.04 12.13 -11.11
C GLU A 266 -29.51 12.07 -11.16
N ARG A 267 -28.96 11.35 -12.14
CA ARG A 267 -27.52 11.13 -12.31
C ARG A 267 -27.12 11.16 -13.77
N VAL A 268 -25.96 11.76 -14.03
CA VAL A 268 -25.24 11.64 -15.31
C VAL A 268 -23.82 11.19 -15.06
N PHE A 269 -23.21 10.56 -16.07
CA PHE A 269 -21.81 10.18 -16.07
C PHE A 269 -21.10 10.78 -17.28
N PHE A 270 -20.00 11.47 -17.01
CA PHE A 270 -19.08 11.98 -18.02
C PHE A 270 -17.82 11.12 -17.99
N GLY A 271 -17.55 10.40 -19.08
CA GLY A 271 -16.37 9.55 -19.21
C GLY A 271 -15.19 10.31 -19.80
N TRP A 272 -13.98 9.95 -19.38
CA TRP A 272 -12.75 10.43 -19.96
C TRP A 272 -11.78 9.25 -20.11
N ASP A 273 -11.62 8.78 -21.34
CA ASP A 273 -10.58 7.81 -21.65
C ASP A 273 -9.23 8.54 -21.68
N LEU A 274 -8.27 8.09 -20.87
CA LEU A 274 -6.89 8.58 -20.83
C LEU A 274 -5.91 7.54 -21.39
N ALA A 275 -6.40 6.39 -21.86
CA ALA A 275 -5.55 5.31 -22.34
C ALA A 275 -4.60 5.83 -23.43
N ARG A 276 -3.34 5.40 -23.31
CA ARG A 276 -2.18 5.84 -24.07
C ARG A 276 -2.28 5.33 -25.52
N ARG A 277 -3.10 5.99 -26.36
CA ARG A 277 -2.90 5.90 -27.81
C ARG A 277 -1.57 6.58 -28.14
N SER A 278 -0.76 5.90 -28.92
CA SER A 278 0.66 6.13 -29.21
C SER A 278 1.00 7.41 -30.00
N GLY A 279 0.40 8.55 -29.66
CA GLY A 279 0.74 9.85 -30.21
C GLY A 279 0.29 10.95 -29.26
N GLU A 280 1.11 11.99 -29.16
CA GLU A 280 1.04 13.24 -28.37
C GLU A 280 -0.35 13.92 -28.28
N CYS A 281 -1.38 13.23 -27.77
CA CYS A 281 -2.64 13.88 -27.44
C CYS A 281 -2.45 14.60 -26.11
N ARG A 282 -2.41 15.94 -26.19
CA ARG A 282 -2.32 16.81 -25.02
C ARG A 282 -3.55 16.61 -24.15
N ILE A 283 -3.31 16.54 -22.85
CA ILE A 283 -4.30 16.44 -21.77
C ILE A 283 -5.36 17.55 -21.84
N ASP A 284 -5.01 18.64 -22.53
CA ASP A 284 -5.69 19.93 -22.56
C ASP A 284 -6.92 19.93 -23.47
N ASP A 285 -7.09 18.89 -24.30
CA ASP A 285 -8.14 18.83 -25.31
C ASP A 285 -9.39 18.13 -24.76
N GLY A 286 -10.43 18.92 -24.50
CA GLY A 286 -11.75 18.47 -24.05
C GLY A 286 -12.49 17.56 -25.03
N SER A 287 -11.92 17.31 -26.20
CA SER A 287 -12.43 16.41 -27.24
C SER A 287 -12.59 14.94 -26.80
N ARG A 288 -11.98 14.54 -25.68
CA ARG A 288 -12.05 13.17 -25.13
C ARG A 288 -13.12 12.97 -24.05
N LEU A 289 -13.93 13.99 -23.74
CA LEU A 289 -15.04 13.83 -22.81
C LEU A 289 -16.15 13.03 -23.51
N GLU A 290 -16.21 11.73 -23.24
CA GLU A 290 -17.26 10.87 -23.75
C GLU A 290 -18.52 11.05 -22.90
N PHE A 291 -19.55 11.60 -23.55
CA PHE A 291 -20.83 11.84 -22.92
C PHE A 291 -21.73 10.61 -23.05
N LEU A 292 -22.13 10.01 -21.93
CA LEU A 292 -22.97 8.80 -21.90
C LEU A 292 -24.43 9.09 -21.53
N SER A 293 -24.93 10.30 -21.81
CA SER A 293 -26.34 10.65 -21.59
C SER A 293 -26.99 11.19 -22.86
N PHE A 294 -28.31 11.15 -22.93
CA PHE A 294 -29.10 11.68 -24.05
C PHE A 294 -29.97 12.87 -23.62
N SER A 295 -29.81 13.35 -22.39
CA SER A 295 -30.59 14.46 -21.86
C SER A 295 -30.09 15.79 -22.47
N PRO A 296 -30.97 16.57 -23.14
CA PRO A 296 -30.58 17.85 -23.74
C PRO A 296 -29.96 18.83 -22.75
N TRP A 297 -30.48 18.88 -21.51
CA TRP A 297 -29.95 19.73 -20.45
C TRP A 297 -28.50 19.39 -20.10
N HIS A 298 -28.17 18.10 -20.04
CA HIS A 298 -26.83 17.66 -19.71
C HIS A 298 -25.83 17.95 -20.83
N ILE A 299 -26.28 17.97 -22.09
CA ILE A 299 -25.45 18.43 -23.23
C ILE A 299 -25.13 19.91 -23.06
N GLU A 300 -26.14 20.75 -22.83
CA GLU A 300 -25.94 22.19 -22.62
C GLU A 300 -25.06 22.47 -21.39
N PHE A 301 -25.34 21.80 -20.26
CA PHE A 301 -24.52 21.89 -19.06
C PHE A 301 -23.08 21.49 -19.35
N SER A 302 -22.87 20.36 -20.04
CA SER A 302 -21.53 19.89 -20.40
C SER A 302 -20.79 20.91 -21.24
N ASP A 303 -21.43 21.50 -22.26
CA ASP A 303 -20.78 22.50 -23.12
C ASP A 303 -20.31 23.72 -22.32
N MET A 304 -21.14 24.20 -21.37
CA MET A 304 -20.80 25.37 -20.55
C MET A 304 -19.83 25.06 -19.40
N ALA A 305 -19.91 23.86 -18.82
CA ALA A 305 -19.07 23.41 -17.73
C ALA A 305 -17.82 22.66 -18.18
N ASN A 306 -17.64 22.42 -19.49
CA ASN A 306 -16.57 21.57 -20.04
C ASN A 306 -15.20 21.92 -19.45
N ARG A 307 -14.85 23.21 -19.49
CA ARG A 307 -13.56 23.71 -18.99
C ARG A 307 -13.39 23.48 -17.50
N THR A 308 -14.45 23.71 -16.72
CA THR A 308 -14.43 23.50 -15.27
C THR A 308 -14.34 22.01 -14.92
N MET A 309 -15.07 21.16 -15.65
CA MET A 309 -15.00 19.71 -15.50
C MET A 309 -13.59 19.19 -15.82
N ILE A 310 -12.98 19.64 -16.92
CA ILE A 310 -11.61 19.28 -17.29
C ILE A 310 -10.62 19.72 -16.22
N ASN A 311 -10.69 20.97 -15.75
CA ASN A 311 -9.81 21.46 -14.71
C ASN A 311 -9.89 20.59 -13.44
N PHE A 312 -11.11 20.27 -13.00
CA PHE A 312 -11.34 19.42 -11.83
C PHE A 312 -10.77 18.01 -12.05
N MET A 313 -11.02 17.41 -13.21
CA MET A 313 -10.53 16.06 -13.52
C MET A 313 -9.00 16.00 -13.65
N ILE A 314 -8.35 17.04 -14.22
CA ILE A 314 -6.89 17.18 -14.23
C ILE A 314 -6.36 17.24 -12.81
N ALA A 315 -6.99 18.03 -11.94
CA ALA A 315 -6.59 18.16 -10.56
C ALA A 315 -6.74 16.85 -9.77
N VAL A 316 -7.83 16.11 -9.97
CA VAL A 316 -8.00 14.77 -9.36
C VAL A 316 -6.94 13.81 -9.88
N ARG A 317 -6.68 13.78 -11.19
CA ARG A 317 -5.66 12.92 -11.80
C ARG A 317 -4.28 13.17 -11.21
N ASP A 318 -3.86 14.43 -11.15
CA ASP A 318 -2.52 14.78 -10.69
C ASP A 318 -2.36 14.58 -9.18
N ALA A 319 -3.47 14.66 -8.41
CA ALA A 319 -3.47 14.29 -7.00
C ALA A 319 -3.31 12.78 -6.83
N ILE A 320 -3.98 11.96 -7.66
CA ILE A 320 -3.80 10.51 -7.68
C ILE A 320 -2.36 10.17 -8.07
N HIS A 321 -1.79 10.84 -9.07
CA HIS A 321 -0.39 10.66 -9.45
C HIS A 321 0.57 10.95 -8.28
N LEU A 322 0.36 12.05 -7.53
CA LEU A 322 1.15 12.32 -6.31
C LEU A 322 1.03 11.21 -5.28
N ASP A 323 -0.19 10.76 -5.00
CA ASP A 323 -0.46 9.68 -4.05
C ASP A 323 0.23 8.35 -4.48
N LEU A 324 0.27 8.05 -5.78
CA LEU A 324 0.99 6.92 -6.36
C LEU A 324 2.52 7.12 -6.41
N GLY A 325 3.05 8.27 -5.96
CA GLY A 325 4.47 8.58 -5.94
C GLY A 325 5.05 9.06 -7.28
N HIS A 326 4.21 9.62 -8.17
CA HIS A 326 4.64 10.19 -9.44
C HIS A 326 5.01 11.65 -9.28
N ILE A 327 6.29 11.88 -9.04
CA ILE A 327 6.85 13.21 -8.86
C ILE A 327 7.44 13.65 -10.19
N THR A 328 6.59 14.23 -11.03
CA THR A 328 6.95 14.74 -12.36
C THR A 328 6.81 16.26 -12.42
N PRO A 329 7.64 16.96 -13.23
CA PRO A 329 7.56 18.41 -13.36
C PRO A 329 6.27 18.88 -14.07
N ASP A 330 5.53 17.97 -14.71
CA ASP A 330 4.27 18.25 -15.38
C ASP A 330 3.05 18.18 -14.44
N ASN A 331 3.25 17.76 -13.19
CA ASN A 331 2.18 17.70 -12.20
C ASN A 331 1.78 19.10 -11.73
N ILE A 332 0.48 19.43 -11.79
CA ILE A 332 0.00 20.79 -11.45
C ILE A 332 0.27 21.20 -9.99
N TYR A 333 0.45 20.25 -9.08
CA TYR A 333 0.70 20.53 -7.66
C TYR A 333 2.18 20.84 -7.39
N LEU A 334 3.09 20.30 -8.22
CA LEU A 334 4.53 20.44 -8.05
C LEU A 334 5.13 21.58 -8.88
N ASN A 335 4.39 22.08 -9.87
CA ASN A 335 4.88 23.11 -10.76
C ASN A 335 3.79 24.12 -11.13
N LYS A 336 3.95 25.37 -10.69
CA LYS A 336 3.02 26.48 -11.01
C LYS A 336 2.93 26.74 -12.52
N THR A 337 4.02 26.51 -13.27
CA THR A 337 3.99 26.64 -14.74
C THR A 337 3.09 25.57 -15.35
N ALA A 338 3.16 24.33 -14.85
CA ALA A 338 2.26 23.25 -15.28
C ALA A 338 0.81 23.56 -14.88
N PHE A 339 0.58 24.04 -13.65
CA PHE A 339 -0.74 24.49 -13.21
C PHE A 339 -1.33 25.53 -14.17
N ASN A 340 -0.58 26.59 -14.48
CA ASN A 340 -1.01 27.65 -15.39
C ASN A 340 -1.10 27.20 -16.86
N ALA A 341 -0.45 26.10 -17.23
CA ALA A 341 -0.53 25.52 -18.56
C ALA A 341 -1.75 24.60 -18.73
N TYR A 342 -2.20 23.92 -17.66
CA TYR A 342 -3.24 22.89 -17.74
C TYR A 342 -4.60 23.30 -17.15
N ILE A 343 -4.63 24.16 -16.14
CA ILE A 343 -5.87 24.67 -15.52
C ILE A 343 -6.21 26.00 -16.15
N HIS A 344 -7.35 26.18 -16.84
CA HIS A 344 -7.68 27.45 -17.52
C HIS A 344 -8.99 28.06 -17.02
N PRO A 345 -9.17 29.38 -17.12
CA PRO A 345 -10.45 30.04 -16.83
C PRO A 345 -11.59 29.45 -17.65
N ASN A 346 -12.79 29.33 -17.07
CA ASN A 346 -13.97 28.91 -17.83
C ASN A 346 -14.56 30.10 -18.61
N PRO A 347 -14.51 30.09 -19.95
CA PRO A 347 -14.99 31.22 -20.76
C PRO A 347 -16.50 31.45 -20.69
N HIS A 348 -17.28 30.42 -20.33
CA HIS A 348 -18.74 30.51 -20.26
C HIS A 348 -19.26 30.95 -18.90
N TYR A 349 -18.42 30.93 -17.86
CA TYR A 349 -18.86 31.20 -16.49
C TYR A 349 -19.55 32.57 -16.35
N LEU A 350 -18.93 33.63 -16.86
CA LEU A 350 -19.51 34.98 -16.80
C LEU A 350 -20.87 35.06 -17.50
N SER A 351 -21.02 34.40 -18.65
CA SER A 351 -22.28 34.39 -19.40
C SER A 351 -23.40 33.68 -18.63
N VAL A 352 -23.09 32.61 -17.89
CA VAL A 352 -24.06 31.90 -17.04
C VAL A 352 -24.48 32.77 -15.87
N VAL A 353 -23.52 33.45 -15.23
CA VAL A 353 -23.79 34.39 -14.13
C VAL A 353 -24.67 35.56 -14.61
N GLU A 354 -24.39 36.14 -15.76
CA GLU A 354 -25.19 37.23 -16.35
C GLU A 354 -26.61 36.79 -16.72
N GLN A 355 -26.77 35.59 -17.30
CA GLN A 355 -28.08 35.01 -17.58
C GLN A 355 -28.88 34.81 -16.29
N TYR A 356 -28.25 34.27 -15.25
CA TYR A 356 -28.87 34.07 -13.95
C TYR A 356 -29.34 35.40 -13.35
N ARG A 357 -28.46 36.42 -13.32
CA ARG A 357 -28.79 37.77 -12.81
C ARG A 357 -29.96 38.40 -13.57
N THR A 358 -29.98 38.25 -14.89
CA THR A 358 -31.05 38.80 -15.73
C THR A 358 -32.39 38.14 -15.44
N ARG A 359 -32.39 36.83 -15.15
CA ARG A 359 -33.60 36.07 -14.84
C ARG A 359 -34.15 36.37 -13.44
N PHE A 360 -33.26 36.51 -12.46
CA PHE A 360 -33.62 36.74 -11.06
C PHE A 360 -33.33 38.19 -10.63
N MET A 361 -33.82 39.16 -11.42
CA MET A 361 -33.65 40.60 -11.15
C MET A 361 -33.99 40.94 -9.70
N GLY A 362 -33.05 41.59 -9.00
CA GLY A 362 -33.23 42.05 -7.63
C GLY A 362 -32.47 41.26 -6.57
N LEU A 363 -31.83 40.14 -6.93
CA LEU A 363 -30.78 39.57 -6.09
C LEU A 363 -29.54 40.48 -6.12
N ASP A 364 -29.02 40.79 -4.93
CA ASP A 364 -27.75 41.49 -4.79
C ASP A 364 -26.67 40.75 -5.60
N PRO A 365 -25.93 41.41 -6.50
CA PRO A 365 -24.85 40.80 -7.25
C PRO A 365 -23.87 40.02 -6.38
N ASP A 366 -23.70 40.41 -5.12
CA ASP A 366 -22.80 39.78 -4.15
C ASP A 366 -23.42 38.57 -3.41
N ALA A 367 -24.70 38.26 -3.65
CA ALA A 367 -25.42 37.16 -2.99
C ALA A 367 -25.12 35.75 -3.53
N LEU A 368 -24.27 35.62 -4.55
CA LEU A 368 -23.90 34.33 -5.16
C LEU A 368 -22.40 34.01 -5.01
N PRO A 369 -21.82 34.08 -3.80
CA PRO A 369 -20.39 33.82 -3.65
C PRO A 369 -20.02 32.40 -4.08
N ILE A 370 -18.84 32.25 -4.70
CA ILE A 370 -18.23 30.94 -4.94
C ILE A 370 -17.60 30.47 -3.64
N CYS A 371 -18.29 29.59 -2.93
CA CYS A 371 -17.82 29.09 -1.65
C CYS A 371 -17.14 27.74 -1.80
N THR A 372 -15.99 27.64 -1.15
CA THR A 372 -15.29 26.40 -0.85
C THR A 372 -15.45 26.15 0.63
N TRP A 373 -15.40 24.90 1.03
CA TRP A 373 -15.41 24.59 2.44
C TRP A 373 -14.10 25.08 3.06
N THR A 374 -12.98 24.65 2.51
CA THR A 374 -11.70 24.86 3.17
C THR A 374 -11.32 26.34 3.27
N ARG A 375 -11.74 27.19 2.31
CA ARG A 375 -11.24 28.57 2.15
C ARG A 375 -12.32 29.65 2.12
N GLY A 376 -13.56 29.28 2.39
CA GLY A 376 -14.68 30.21 2.36
C GLY A 376 -15.02 30.67 0.95
N CYS A 377 -15.58 31.88 0.88
CA CYS A 377 -16.31 32.41 -0.26
C CYS A 377 -15.52 33.50 -0.98
N LEU A 378 -15.45 33.47 -2.31
CA LEU A 378 -14.90 34.57 -3.11
C LEU A 378 -15.78 35.84 -2.97
N PRO A 379 -15.19 37.05 -2.88
CA PRO A 379 -15.94 38.28 -2.71
C PRO A 379 -16.65 38.72 -4.00
N HIS A 380 -16.14 38.26 -5.15
CA HIS A 380 -16.65 38.63 -6.47
C HIS A 380 -17.07 37.36 -7.22
N PRO A 381 -18.37 37.19 -7.54
CA PRO A 381 -18.86 36.01 -8.25
C PRO A 381 -18.61 36.07 -9.76
N ASN A 382 -17.79 37.02 -10.23
CA ASN A 382 -17.38 37.10 -11.64
C ASN A 382 -16.04 36.39 -11.90
N ILE A 383 -15.35 35.97 -10.83
CA ILE A 383 -14.03 35.33 -10.90
C ILE A 383 -14.17 33.92 -10.34
N THR A 384 -13.68 32.95 -11.10
CA THR A 384 -13.62 31.54 -10.72
C THR A 384 -12.41 31.25 -9.83
N TRP A 385 -12.47 30.20 -9.01
CA TRP A 385 -11.31 29.71 -8.28
C TRP A 385 -10.17 29.31 -9.22
N ALA A 386 -10.45 28.78 -10.40
CA ALA A 386 -9.42 28.53 -11.41
C ALA A 386 -8.64 29.81 -11.78
N GLU A 387 -9.29 30.97 -11.89
CA GLU A 387 -8.62 32.26 -12.13
C GLU A 387 -7.82 32.71 -10.91
N VAL A 388 -8.43 32.67 -9.73
CA VAL A 388 -7.79 33.02 -8.46
C VAL A 388 -6.53 32.17 -8.22
N LEU A 389 -6.61 30.85 -8.43
CA LEU A 389 -5.49 29.92 -8.25
C LEU A 389 -4.39 30.10 -9.30
N ARG A 390 -4.70 30.66 -10.47
CA ARG A 390 -3.70 30.96 -11.50
C ARG A 390 -2.92 32.23 -11.21
N GLU A 391 -3.57 33.21 -10.60
CA GLU A 391 -2.90 34.44 -10.15
C GLU A 391 -1.79 34.11 -9.15
N ASP A 392 -0.78 35.00 -9.06
CA ASP A 392 0.32 34.81 -8.13
C ASP A 392 -0.21 34.90 -6.69
N VAL A 393 -0.11 33.76 -5.99
CA VAL A 393 -0.67 33.44 -4.66
C VAL A 393 -0.45 34.54 -3.62
N GLY A 394 0.62 35.32 -3.74
CA GLY A 394 0.99 36.36 -2.77
C GLY A 394 0.14 37.63 -2.75
N LYS A 395 -0.91 37.75 -3.58
CA LYS A 395 -1.77 38.95 -3.63
C LYS A 395 -3.24 38.72 -3.27
N LEU A 396 -3.65 37.48 -3.03
CA LEU A 396 -5.05 37.15 -2.80
C LEU A 396 -5.35 37.00 -1.31
N PRO A 397 -6.55 37.39 -0.84
CA PRO A 397 -6.91 37.29 0.58
C PRO A 397 -7.06 35.85 1.10
N TYR A 398 -6.84 34.84 0.26
CA TYR A 398 -6.98 33.40 0.55
C TYR A 398 -5.63 32.69 0.69
N ASN A 399 -4.68 33.34 1.36
CA ASN A 399 -3.23 33.06 1.45
C ASN A 399 -2.79 31.64 1.87
N ASN A 400 -3.71 30.71 2.13
CA ASN A 400 -3.35 29.43 2.74
C ASN A 400 -3.09 28.32 1.68
N ILE A 401 -3.26 28.57 0.36
CA ILE A 401 -2.97 27.57 -0.70
C ILE A 401 -1.61 27.92 -1.26
N ILE A 402 -0.57 27.16 -0.94
CA ILE A 402 0.75 27.35 -1.55
C ILE A 402 0.90 26.37 -2.71
N LEU A 403 1.08 26.92 -3.91
CA LEU A 403 1.49 26.19 -5.10
C LEU A 403 2.77 26.84 -5.67
N PRO A 404 3.78 26.05 -6.05
CA PRO A 404 3.84 24.60 -5.96
C PRO A 404 4.06 24.10 -4.52
N ILE A 405 3.64 22.87 -4.27
CA ILE A 405 3.93 22.14 -3.04
C ILE A 405 5.40 21.72 -3.07
N VAL A 406 6.09 21.88 -1.95
CA VAL A 406 7.47 21.43 -1.78
C VAL A 406 7.43 20.02 -1.21
N GLU A 407 8.01 19.05 -1.90
CA GLU A 407 8.10 17.68 -1.41
C GLU A 407 9.57 17.35 -1.09
N ASP A 408 9.85 17.07 0.18
CA ASP A 408 11.23 17.00 0.71
C ASP A 408 12.02 15.77 0.23
N SER A 409 11.36 14.73 -0.28
CA SER A 409 12.03 13.64 -1.00
C SER A 409 11.01 12.73 -1.69
N ALA A 410 11.40 12.14 -2.82
CA ALA A 410 10.59 11.14 -3.52
C ALA A 410 10.53 9.83 -2.74
N THR A 411 9.65 9.77 -1.73
CA THR A 411 9.34 8.52 -1.06
C THR A 411 8.60 7.62 -2.03
N ILE A 412 9.14 6.42 -2.25
CA ILE A 412 8.49 5.41 -3.08
C ILE A 412 7.16 5.02 -2.43
N SER A 413 6.06 5.33 -3.11
CA SER A 413 4.72 4.93 -2.71
C SER A 413 4.49 3.45 -3.04
N VAL A 414 4.02 2.69 -2.06
CA VAL A 414 3.59 1.30 -2.13
C VAL A 414 2.22 1.17 -1.45
N ILE A 415 1.53 0.06 -1.69
CA ILE A 415 0.28 -0.23 -0.98
C ILE A 415 0.60 -0.46 0.50
N ASP A 416 -0.10 0.25 1.40
CA ASP A 416 0.02 0.04 2.85
C ASP A 416 -0.73 -1.25 3.23
N MET A 417 -0.01 -2.36 3.17
CA MET A 417 -0.49 -3.66 3.62
C MET A 417 0.56 -4.35 4.48
N SER A 418 0.10 -5.27 5.32
CA SER A 418 0.98 -6.10 6.15
C SER A 418 1.25 -7.44 5.48
N TYR A 419 2.53 -7.80 5.41
CA TYR A 419 3.01 -9.08 4.88
C TYR A 419 3.32 -10.04 6.01
N LEU A 420 3.00 -11.32 5.82
CA LEU A 420 3.31 -12.36 6.79
C LEU A 420 4.75 -12.84 6.57
N CYS A 421 5.67 -12.40 7.42
CA CYS A 421 7.08 -12.73 7.30
C CYS A 421 7.47 -13.83 8.29
N PRO A 422 8.04 -14.95 7.85
CA PRO A 422 8.70 -15.88 8.77
C PRO A 422 9.95 -15.21 9.32
N VAL A 423 10.02 -15.04 10.64
CA VAL A 423 11.20 -14.57 11.35
C VAL A 423 11.68 -15.64 12.31
N HIS A 424 12.97 -15.92 12.30
CA HIS A 424 13.57 -16.83 13.28
C HIS A 424 13.73 -16.08 14.60
N MET A 425 13.04 -16.56 15.63
CA MET A 425 13.17 -16.06 16.99
C MET A 425 13.82 -17.12 17.86
N ARG A 426 14.73 -16.70 18.74
CA ARG A 426 15.32 -17.60 19.73
C ARG A 426 14.23 -18.14 20.65
N LYS A 427 14.22 -19.45 20.88
CA LYS A 427 13.31 -20.09 21.82
C LYS A 427 13.50 -19.53 23.24
N PRO A 428 12.43 -19.41 24.05
CA PRO A 428 12.58 -19.11 25.47
C PRO A 428 13.46 -20.17 26.13
N TRP A 429 14.24 -19.77 27.13
CA TRP A 429 15.29 -20.60 27.74
C TRP A 429 14.82 -22.02 28.13
N GLY A 430 13.61 -22.18 28.68
CA GLY A 430 13.07 -23.48 29.02
C GLY A 430 12.88 -24.41 27.81
N SER A 431 12.22 -23.93 26.76
CA SER A 431 12.01 -24.70 25.52
C SER A 431 13.33 -24.96 24.79
N LEU A 432 14.26 -24.00 24.83
CA LEU A 432 15.60 -24.15 24.27
C LEU A 432 16.35 -25.28 24.98
N LEU A 433 16.40 -25.30 26.31
CA LEU A 433 17.11 -26.32 27.09
C LEU A 433 16.53 -27.72 26.83
N VAL A 434 15.21 -27.85 26.83
CA VAL A 434 14.55 -29.14 26.55
C VAL A 434 14.86 -29.63 25.14
N SER A 435 14.79 -28.74 24.14
CA SER A 435 15.09 -29.08 22.74
C SER A 435 16.56 -29.49 22.56
N VAL A 436 17.50 -28.72 23.12
CA VAL A 436 18.94 -29.01 23.05
C VAL A 436 19.28 -30.30 23.78
N PHE A 437 18.71 -30.53 24.96
CA PHE A 437 18.91 -31.75 25.72
C PHE A 437 18.41 -32.98 24.97
N SER A 438 17.18 -32.93 24.45
CA SER A 438 16.58 -34.03 23.69
C SER A 438 17.39 -34.38 22.44
N ALA A 439 17.78 -33.37 21.65
CA ALA A 439 18.59 -33.57 20.45
C ALA A 439 20.00 -34.11 20.79
N THR A 440 20.66 -33.53 21.80
CA THR A 440 22.00 -33.96 22.23
C THR A 440 21.98 -35.39 22.74
N PHE A 441 21.00 -35.75 23.57
CA PHE A 441 20.87 -37.09 24.11
C PHE A 441 20.60 -38.13 23.01
N SER A 442 19.77 -37.79 22.01
CA SER A 442 19.49 -38.66 20.87
C SER A 442 20.73 -38.89 20.00
N MET A 443 21.46 -37.81 19.63
CA MET A 443 22.68 -37.90 18.84
C MET A 443 23.80 -38.64 19.58
N TYR A 444 24.04 -38.28 20.85
CA TYR A 444 25.04 -38.95 21.66
C TYR A 444 24.69 -40.41 21.90
N GLY A 445 23.41 -40.74 22.13
CA GLY A 445 22.94 -42.12 22.23
C GLY A 445 23.26 -42.93 20.98
N THR A 446 23.13 -42.33 19.79
CA THR A 446 23.49 -42.96 18.51
C THR A 446 25.01 -43.17 18.37
N ILE A 447 25.82 -42.19 18.77
CA ILE A 447 27.30 -42.34 18.78
C ILE A 447 27.71 -43.44 19.77
N TYR A 448 27.08 -43.46 20.95
CA TYR A 448 27.33 -44.45 21.98
C TYR A 448 27.01 -45.86 21.50
N THR A 449 25.87 -46.08 20.84
CA THR A 449 25.51 -47.40 20.31
C THR A 449 26.50 -47.84 19.22
N ILE A 450 26.87 -46.96 18.29
CA ILE A 450 27.91 -47.24 17.29
C ILE A 450 29.23 -47.63 17.96
N PHE A 451 29.64 -46.90 19.00
CA PHE A 451 30.83 -47.23 19.77
C PHE A 451 30.71 -48.60 20.44
N SER A 452 29.59 -48.90 21.10
CA SER A 452 29.36 -50.21 21.73
C SER A 452 29.42 -51.38 20.74
N PHE A 453 29.06 -51.16 19.47
CA PHE A 453 29.23 -52.16 18.41
C PHE A 453 30.68 -52.33 17.93
N ILE A 454 31.47 -51.25 17.89
CA ILE A 454 32.84 -51.26 17.35
C ILE A 454 33.87 -51.63 18.42
N ALA A 455 33.69 -51.15 19.65
CA ALA A 455 34.66 -51.26 20.73
C ALA A 455 35.07 -52.72 21.05
N PRO A 456 34.17 -53.73 21.08
CA PRO A 456 34.59 -55.12 21.27
C PRO A 456 35.59 -55.60 20.21
N ARG A 457 35.37 -55.24 18.94
CA ARG A 457 36.29 -55.62 17.85
C ARG A 457 37.65 -54.94 17.95
N LEU A 458 37.70 -53.73 18.51
CA LEU A 458 38.97 -53.03 18.73
C LEU A 458 39.74 -53.64 19.90
N ASP A 459 39.06 -54.06 20.97
CA ASP A 459 39.70 -54.69 22.13
C ASP A 459 40.32 -56.04 21.72
N ASP A 460 39.63 -56.84 20.91
CA ASP A 460 40.15 -58.11 20.35
C ASP A 460 41.45 -57.91 19.54
N LEU A 461 41.56 -56.81 18.78
CA LEU A 461 42.76 -56.48 18.00
C LEU A 461 43.94 -56.06 18.88
N VAL A 462 43.68 -55.37 20.00
CA VAL A 462 44.73 -54.97 20.95
C VAL A 462 45.25 -56.18 21.72
N VAL A 463 44.35 -57.06 22.18
CA VAL A 463 44.71 -58.29 22.89
C VAL A 463 45.52 -59.23 21.99
N SER A 464 45.11 -59.41 20.72
CA SER A 464 45.85 -60.28 19.78
C SER A 464 47.26 -59.77 19.43
N LYS A 465 47.49 -58.45 19.40
CA LYS A 465 48.84 -57.88 19.21
C LYS A 465 49.71 -57.97 20.46
N GLY A 466 49.13 -57.86 21.66
CA GLY A 466 49.87 -57.99 22.93
C GLY A 466 50.29 -59.42 23.26
N GLY A 467 49.54 -60.44 22.78
CA GLY A 467 49.78 -61.85 23.07
C GLY A 467 50.98 -62.50 22.36
N ASN A 468 51.52 -61.90 21.30
CA ASN A 468 52.65 -62.48 20.54
C ASN A 468 54.05 -62.05 21.04
N GLY A 469 54.14 -61.34 22.17
CA GLY A 469 55.39 -60.76 22.66
C GLY A 469 56.16 -61.55 23.73
N GLY A 470 55.70 -62.73 24.17
CA GLY A 470 56.28 -63.38 25.34
C GLY A 470 56.18 -64.90 25.35
N PHE A 471 56.99 -65.57 24.53
CA PHE A 471 57.44 -66.95 24.80
C PHE A 471 58.82 -67.17 24.16
N LEU A 472 59.85 -66.60 24.78
CA LEU A 472 61.23 -67.10 24.68
C LEU A 472 61.69 -67.35 26.12
N GLY A 473 61.38 -68.55 26.61
CA GLY A 473 62.08 -69.16 27.74
C GLY A 473 63.49 -69.60 27.31
N PRO A 474 64.35 -70.04 28.25
CA PRO A 474 63.99 -71.06 29.24
C PRO A 474 63.80 -70.56 30.67
#